data_AF-A0A5J4Q680-F1
#
_entry.id   AF-A0A5J4Q680-F1
#
_cell.length_a   1.000
_cell.length_b   1.000
_cell.length_c   1.000
_cell.angle_alpha   90.00
_cell.angle_beta   90.00
_cell.angle_gamma   90.00
#
_symmetry.space_group_name_H-M   'P 1'
#
loop_
_entity.id
_entity.type
_entity.pdbx_description
1 polymer ?
#
loop_
_entity_poly.entity_id
_entity_poly.type
_entity_poly.pdbx_seq_one_letter_code
_entity_poly.pdbx_strand_id
1 'polypeptide(L)'
;VDNYSGKPQLVRLKKDETGVGVQEVIWTYENQNSVNKEVMKEVFSRTFTDFPAEEYGLVLWSHGEGWLPATSRATSRSFGQDGSIKMNISDLHEVLKEYHFDFILFDACFMQSVEVIYELRDCSDHFIGSPTEIPGPGAPYQNTVKALFADKSTVAVDVARSYYEYYASNYDGGKDNSNNNWTGGVSISVVRSDGLEPLAEATNSIFTRYLNSQTTIDVSGIMCYDPLRSPSYYYDMDGFIGLLTESNADYTAWQKVYRNAVSYFETTEKNYSALGRTGMISMKGAEGLSIYIPKKNLTSANTFYRSYAWYTAAGWDTTGLFQ
;
A
#
# COMPACT_ATOMS: atom_id res chain seq x y z
N VAL A 1 13.73 -6.84 -14.15
CA VAL A 1 12.77 -7.02 -15.25
C VAL A 1 12.60 -8.50 -15.52
N ASP A 2 11.47 -9.04 -15.10
CA ASP A 2 11.05 -10.39 -15.42
C ASP A 2 9.91 -10.27 -16.43
N ASN A 3 10.20 -10.58 -17.70
CA ASN A 3 9.21 -10.48 -18.77
C ASN A 3 8.85 -11.88 -19.26
N TYR A 4 7.57 -12.12 -19.56
CA TYR A 4 7.06 -13.43 -20.00
C TYR A 4 7.81 -14.05 -21.21
N SER A 5 8.61 -13.26 -21.94
CA SER A 5 9.32 -13.65 -23.14
C SER A 5 10.84 -13.82 -22.98
N GLY A 6 11.39 -13.78 -21.76
CA GLY A 6 12.83 -13.82 -21.55
C GLY A 6 13.26 -14.25 -20.15
N LYS A 7 14.58 -14.36 -19.98
CA LYS A 7 15.20 -14.57 -18.66
C LYS A 7 15.09 -13.29 -17.83
N PRO A 8 14.83 -13.36 -16.51
CA PRO A 8 14.81 -12.18 -15.67
C PRO A 8 16.16 -11.45 -15.67
N GLN A 9 16.14 -10.12 -15.60
CA GLN A 9 17.35 -9.29 -15.62
C GLN A 9 17.35 -8.22 -14.54
N LEU A 10 18.51 -8.00 -13.91
CA LEU A 10 18.83 -6.78 -13.18
C LEU A 10 19.47 -5.80 -14.16
N VAL A 11 18.91 -4.59 -14.24
CA VAL A 11 19.34 -3.58 -15.21
C VAL A 11 19.56 -2.24 -14.51
N ARG A 12 20.49 -1.44 -15.05
CA ARG A 12 20.73 -0.06 -14.67
C ARG A 12 20.38 0.85 -15.83
N LEU A 13 19.56 1.87 -15.58
CA LEU A 13 19.32 2.95 -16.54
C LEU A 13 20.33 4.07 -16.28
N LYS A 14 21.03 4.52 -17.33
CA LYS A 14 22.01 5.61 -17.24
C LYS A 14 21.95 6.49 -18.48
N LYS A 15 22.58 7.67 -18.42
CA LYS A 15 22.87 8.46 -19.62
C LYS A 15 24.22 8.02 -20.20
N ASP A 16 24.30 7.90 -21.52
CA ASP A 16 25.57 7.77 -22.21
C ASP A 16 26.30 9.13 -22.30
N GLU A 17 27.48 9.14 -22.93
CA GLU A 17 28.30 10.35 -23.11
C GLU A 17 27.60 11.45 -23.94
N THR A 18 26.58 11.09 -24.71
CA THR A 18 25.78 12.01 -25.52
C THR A 18 24.53 12.53 -24.78
N GLY A 19 24.28 12.02 -23.57
CA GLY A 19 23.13 12.38 -22.74
C GLY A 19 21.86 11.56 -23.01
N VAL A 20 21.94 10.54 -23.88
CA VAL A 20 20.82 9.65 -24.23
C VAL A 20 20.68 8.56 -23.17
N GLY A 21 19.43 8.24 -22.78
CA GLY A 21 19.14 7.17 -21.85
C GLY A 21 19.42 5.80 -22.45
N VAL A 22 20.26 5.00 -21.77
CA VAL A 22 20.63 3.63 -22.17
C VAL A 22 20.38 2.65 -21.02
N GLN A 23 20.07 1.41 -21.40
CA GLN A 23 19.92 0.30 -20.47
C GLN A 23 21.21 -0.54 -20.44
N GLU A 24 21.77 -0.71 -19.25
CA GLU A 24 22.90 -1.59 -18.98
C GLU A 24 22.40 -2.84 -18.25
N VAL A 25 22.68 -4.03 -18.79
CA VAL A 25 22.35 -5.30 -18.12
C VAL A 25 23.44 -5.60 -17.09
N ILE A 26 23.07 -5.62 -15.81
CA ILE A 26 23.98 -5.95 -14.70
C ILE A 26 24.06 -7.45 -14.50
N TRP A 27 22.90 -8.12 -14.54
CA TRP A 27 22.82 -9.56 -14.36
C TRP A 27 21.64 -10.15 -15.15
N THR A 28 21.79 -11.38 -15.63
CA THR A 28 20.71 -12.18 -16.22
C THR A 28 20.57 -13.45 -15.40
N TYR A 29 19.38 -13.69 -14.85
CA TYR A 29 19.06 -14.83 -14.01
C TYR A 29 18.52 -15.99 -14.86
N GLU A 30 18.58 -17.20 -14.34
CA GLU A 30 17.72 -18.27 -14.87
C GLU A 30 16.25 -17.98 -14.56
N ASN A 31 15.33 -18.69 -15.22
CA ASN A 31 13.92 -18.59 -14.90
C ASN A 31 13.72 -18.95 -13.42
N GLN A 32 13.19 -18.01 -12.66
CA GLN A 32 13.03 -18.08 -11.22
C GLN A 32 11.78 -17.31 -10.83
N ASN A 33 11.24 -17.62 -9.67
CA ASN A 33 10.01 -16.97 -9.23
C ASN A 33 10.32 -15.63 -8.54
N SER A 34 9.87 -14.53 -9.12
CA SER A 34 10.18 -13.16 -8.67
C SER A 34 9.59 -12.80 -7.30
N VAL A 35 8.62 -13.59 -6.80
CA VAL A 35 8.03 -13.40 -5.46
C VAL A 35 8.56 -14.41 -4.43
N ASN A 36 9.57 -15.21 -4.79
CA ASN A 36 10.31 -16.01 -3.83
C ASN A 36 11.24 -15.09 -3.01
N LYS A 37 11.17 -15.20 -1.68
CA LYS A 37 11.96 -14.32 -0.79
C LYS A 37 13.47 -14.46 -0.95
N GLU A 38 13.98 -15.66 -1.23
CA GLU A 38 15.42 -15.88 -1.40
C GLU A 38 15.90 -15.31 -2.75
N VAL A 39 15.06 -15.37 -3.79
CA VAL A 39 15.32 -14.67 -5.06
C VAL A 39 15.36 -13.16 -4.84
N MET A 40 14.40 -12.59 -4.10
CA MET A 40 14.39 -11.16 -3.81
C MET A 40 15.61 -10.73 -2.98
N LYS A 41 16.00 -11.51 -1.95
CA LYS A 41 17.24 -11.28 -1.18
C LYS A 41 18.47 -11.27 -2.07
N GLU A 42 18.58 -12.19 -3.02
CA GLU A 42 19.70 -12.21 -3.97
C GLU A 42 19.75 -10.94 -4.82
N VAL A 43 18.60 -10.50 -5.36
CA VAL A 43 18.50 -9.26 -6.15
C VAL A 43 18.89 -8.04 -5.33
N PHE A 44 18.41 -7.94 -4.09
CA PHE A 44 18.74 -6.83 -3.20
C PHE A 44 20.22 -6.85 -2.81
N SER A 45 20.74 -7.99 -2.37
CA SER A 45 22.14 -8.14 -1.99
C SER A 45 23.09 -7.71 -3.11
N ARG A 46 22.81 -8.11 -4.36
CA ARG A 46 23.58 -7.65 -5.53
C ARG A 46 23.44 -6.16 -5.75
N THR A 47 22.22 -5.62 -5.72
CA THR A 47 21.95 -4.20 -5.97
C THR A 47 22.69 -3.32 -4.96
N PHE A 48 22.59 -3.62 -3.67
CA PHE A 48 23.23 -2.83 -2.61
C PHE A 48 24.76 -3.00 -2.57
N THR A 49 25.27 -4.17 -2.99
CA THR A 49 26.73 -4.40 -3.08
C THR A 49 27.35 -3.65 -4.25
N ASP A 50 26.71 -3.70 -5.42
CA ASP A 50 27.25 -3.14 -6.66
C ASP A 50 26.97 -1.63 -6.80
N PHE A 51 25.95 -1.12 -6.11
CA PHE A 51 25.52 0.27 -6.16
C PHE A 51 25.33 0.88 -4.76
N PRO A 52 26.43 1.07 -3.99
CA PRO A 52 26.38 1.78 -2.72
C PRO A 52 25.97 3.25 -2.92
N ALA A 53 25.03 3.72 -2.11
CA ALA A 53 24.54 5.10 -2.09
C ALA A 53 24.26 5.51 -0.63
N GLU A 54 24.22 6.83 -0.39
CA GLU A 54 23.85 7.37 0.94
C GLU A 54 22.36 7.24 1.22
N GLU A 55 21.55 7.20 0.16
CA GLU A 55 20.09 7.25 0.18
C GLU A 55 19.54 6.24 -0.83
N TYR A 56 18.45 5.58 -0.44
CA TYR A 56 17.77 4.58 -1.29
C TYR A 56 16.26 4.81 -1.29
N GLY A 57 15.69 4.85 -2.49
CA GLY A 57 14.25 4.70 -2.71
C GLY A 57 13.94 3.33 -3.31
N LEU A 58 12.82 2.74 -2.92
CA LEU A 58 12.36 1.47 -3.46
C LEU A 58 10.99 1.62 -4.12
N VAL A 59 10.85 1.05 -5.31
CA VAL A 59 9.57 0.94 -6.01
C VAL A 59 9.22 -0.53 -6.15
N LEU A 60 8.07 -0.91 -5.59
CA LEU A 60 7.54 -2.27 -5.59
C LEU A 60 6.34 -2.32 -6.54
N TRP A 61 6.60 -2.77 -7.78
CA TRP A 61 5.60 -2.87 -8.84
C TRP A 61 5.06 -4.30 -8.96
N SER A 62 3.76 -4.50 -8.74
CA SER A 62 3.08 -5.77 -9.01
C SER A 62 1.57 -5.68 -8.77
N HIS A 63 0.89 -6.82 -8.71
CA HIS A 63 -0.37 -6.95 -7.99
C HIS A 63 -0.17 -6.85 -6.47
N GLY A 64 -1.21 -6.44 -5.75
CA GLY A 64 -1.25 -6.46 -4.29
C GLY A 64 -2.69 -6.53 -3.80
N GLU A 65 -2.92 -7.12 -2.62
CA GLU A 65 -4.10 -6.86 -1.78
C GLU A 65 -3.74 -6.75 -0.31
N GLY A 66 -2.77 -5.89 -0.04
CA GLY A 66 -2.39 -5.49 1.30
C GLY A 66 -2.13 -6.68 2.22
N TRP A 67 -2.85 -6.71 3.35
CA TRP A 67 -2.57 -7.64 4.45
C TRP A 67 -3.16 -9.05 4.27
N LEU A 68 -3.95 -9.33 3.24
CA LEU A 68 -4.58 -10.64 3.08
C LEU A 68 -3.55 -11.77 2.86
N PRO A 69 -3.84 -13.02 3.28
CA PRO A 69 -2.88 -14.12 3.19
C PRO A 69 -2.58 -14.52 1.74
N ALA A 70 -1.33 -14.88 1.48
CA ALA A 70 -0.94 -15.59 0.27
C ALA A 70 -1.52 -17.01 0.27
N THR A 71 -2.43 -17.30 -0.65
CA THR A 71 -3.00 -18.64 -0.94
C THR A 71 -2.98 -18.98 -2.45
N SER A 72 -3.30 -20.21 -2.83
CA SER A 72 -3.33 -20.61 -4.25
C SER A 72 -4.55 -20.10 -5.04
N ARG A 73 -5.52 -19.44 -4.39
CA ARG A 73 -6.73 -18.90 -5.06
C ARG A 73 -6.41 -17.64 -5.86
N ALA A 74 -7.12 -17.42 -6.97
CA ALA A 74 -7.06 -16.18 -7.77
C ALA A 74 -7.42 -14.90 -6.98
N THR A 75 -8.02 -15.06 -5.79
CA THR A 75 -8.43 -14.02 -4.84
C THR A 75 -7.55 -13.95 -3.58
N SER A 76 -6.42 -14.65 -3.54
CA SER A 76 -5.41 -14.50 -2.49
C SER A 76 -4.36 -13.51 -2.99
N ARG A 77 -3.99 -12.50 -2.21
CA ARG A 77 -3.19 -11.41 -2.77
C ARG A 77 -2.49 -10.65 -1.65
N SER A 78 -1.39 -11.22 -1.19
CA SER A 78 -0.33 -10.46 -0.53
C SER A 78 0.40 -9.57 -1.56
N PHE A 79 1.62 -9.08 -1.31
CA PHE A 79 2.37 -8.37 -2.35
C PHE A 79 2.90 -9.33 -3.42
N GLY A 80 2.88 -8.89 -4.69
CA GLY A 80 3.54 -9.61 -5.77
C GLY A 80 2.72 -10.77 -6.34
N GLN A 81 2.84 -11.02 -7.64
CA GLN A 81 2.38 -12.27 -8.24
C GLN A 81 3.32 -12.76 -9.33
N ASP A 82 3.71 -14.03 -9.25
CA ASP A 82 4.39 -14.76 -10.30
C ASP A 82 3.75 -16.15 -10.43
N GLY A 83 3.08 -16.36 -11.57
CA GLY A 83 2.18 -17.49 -11.77
C GLY A 83 1.05 -17.51 -10.73
N SER A 84 1.01 -18.56 -9.92
CA SER A 84 0.05 -18.72 -8.82
C SER A 84 0.62 -18.33 -7.45
N ILE A 85 1.91 -18.00 -7.37
CA ILE A 85 2.64 -17.71 -6.14
C ILE A 85 2.56 -16.20 -5.86
N LYS A 86 2.41 -15.84 -4.58
CA LYS A 86 2.47 -14.46 -4.05
C LYS A 86 3.32 -14.44 -2.77
N MET A 87 3.78 -13.26 -2.37
CA MET A 87 4.65 -13.07 -1.19
C MET A 87 3.90 -12.44 -0.03
N ASN A 88 3.80 -13.11 1.12
CA ASN A 88 3.22 -12.54 2.33
C ASN A 88 3.99 -11.28 2.77
N ILE A 89 3.31 -10.35 3.43
CA ILE A 89 3.97 -9.13 3.95
C ILE A 89 5.07 -9.47 4.97
N SER A 90 4.90 -10.53 5.76
CA SER A 90 5.95 -11.01 6.67
C SER A 90 7.20 -11.51 5.92
N ASP A 91 7.03 -12.19 4.78
CA ASP A 91 8.16 -12.60 3.95
C ASP A 91 8.83 -11.38 3.30
N LEU A 92 8.04 -10.39 2.86
CA LEU A 92 8.58 -9.12 2.36
C LEU A 92 9.37 -8.38 3.44
N HIS A 93 8.83 -8.29 4.67
CA HIS A 93 9.53 -7.73 5.83
C HIS A 93 10.87 -8.41 6.08
N GLU A 94 10.91 -9.74 6.04
CA GLU A 94 12.15 -10.51 6.20
C GLU A 94 13.22 -10.15 5.16
N VAL A 95 12.82 -9.78 3.94
CA VAL A 95 13.75 -9.32 2.90
C VAL A 95 14.20 -7.88 3.16
N LEU A 96 13.26 -7.00 3.48
CA LEU A 96 13.50 -5.56 3.51
C LEU A 96 14.21 -5.08 4.79
N LYS A 97 14.02 -5.76 5.93
CA LYS A 97 14.55 -5.34 7.24
C LYS A 97 16.08 -5.29 7.36
N GLU A 98 16.80 -5.83 6.38
CA GLU A 98 18.27 -5.71 6.28
C GLU A 98 18.72 -4.36 5.68
N TYR A 99 17.77 -3.58 5.16
CA TYR A 99 17.99 -2.33 4.45
C TYR A 99 17.12 -1.22 5.05
N HIS A 100 17.47 0.03 4.73
CA HIS A 100 16.65 1.19 5.08
C HIS A 100 16.40 2.04 3.83
N PHE A 101 15.15 2.48 3.65
CA PHE A 101 14.73 3.27 2.50
C PHE A 101 14.16 4.62 2.93
N ASP A 102 14.51 5.68 2.22
CA ASP A 102 13.90 7.01 2.43
C ASP A 102 12.41 6.98 2.09
N PHE A 103 12.05 6.16 1.09
CA PHE A 103 10.67 5.83 0.77
C PHE A 103 10.54 4.46 0.12
N ILE A 104 9.39 3.82 0.34
CA ILE A 104 8.88 2.69 -0.43
C ILE A 104 7.60 3.14 -1.15
N LEU A 105 7.63 3.12 -2.49
CA LEU A 105 6.44 3.26 -3.33
C LEU A 105 5.88 1.88 -3.66
N PHE A 106 4.67 1.61 -3.20
CA PHE A 106 3.87 0.49 -3.67
C PHE A 106 3.08 0.89 -4.90
N ASP A 107 3.60 0.53 -6.07
CA ASP A 107 2.84 0.54 -7.33
C ASP A 107 2.07 -0.79 -7.44
N ALA A 108 1.18 -1.00 -6.45
CA ALA A 108 0.34 -2.17 -6.25
C ALA A 108 -0.93 -1.81 -5.47
N CYS A 109 -2.04 -2.52 -5.74
CA CYS A 109 -3.34 -2.22 -5.13
C CYS A 109 -3.37 -2.49 -3.61
N PHE A 110 -4.13 -1.67 -2.86
CA PHE A 110 -4.46 -1.83 -1.43
C PHE A 110 -3.27 -1.90 -0.47
N MET A 111 -2.07 -1.52 -0.91
CA MET A 111 -0.88 -1.58 -0.07
C MET A 111 -0.84 -0.48 0.98
N GLN A 112 -1.65 0.57 0.81
CA GLN A 112 -1.84 1.63 1.81
C GLN A 112 -2.91 1.21 2.86
N SER A 113 -2.62 0.11 3.55
CA SER A 113 -3.36 -0.37 4.71
C SER A 113 -2.48 -0.25 5.94
N VAL A 114 -3.07 0.15 7.07
CA VAL A 114 -2.32 0.37 8.32
C VAL A 114 -1.60 -0.90 8.78
N GLU A 115 -2.18 -2.07 8.50
CA GLU A 115 -1.58 -3.37 8.78
C GLU A 115 -0.27 -3.59 8.00
N VAL A 116 -0.28 -3.33 6.70
CA VAL A 116 0.90 -3.50 5.84
C VAL A 116 1.99 -2.52 6.24
N ILE A 117 1.62 -1.25 6.36
CA ILE A 117 2.57 -0.17 6.60
C ILE A 117 3.16 -0.29 8.01
N TYR A 118 2.38 -0.68 9.01
CA TYR A 118 2.88 -0.94 10.35
C TYR A 118 3.80 -2.16 10.39
N GLU A 119 3.50 -3.24 9.65
CA GLU A 119 4.37 -4.42 9.58
C GLU A 119 5.75 -4.09 9.01
N LEU A 120 5.83 -3.15 8.07
CA LEU A 120 7.07 -2.76 7.38
C LEU A 120 7.75 -1.52 7.95
N ARG A 121 7.20 -0.89 9.00
CA ARG A 121 7.56 0.45 9.47
C ARG A 121 9.03 0.68 9.79
N ASP A 122 9.77 -0.37 10.13
CA ASP A 122 11.19 -0.32 10.46
C ASP A 122 12.10 -0.39 9.22
N CYS A 123 11.54 -0.58 8.03
CA CYS A 123 12.29 -0.70 6.77
C CYS A 123 12.39 0.62 6.00
N SER A 124 11.55 1.62 6.28
CA SER A 124 11.54 2.87 5.52
C SER A 124 11.07 4.07 6.34
N ASP A 125 11.47 5.29 5.97
CA ASP A 125 10.96 6.53 6.56
C ASP A 125 9.53 6.86 6.09
N HIS A 126 9.21 6.55 4.83
CA HIS A 126 7.92 6.89 4.21
C HIS A 126 7.38 5.77 3.32
N PHE A 127 6.05 5.63 3.31
CA PHE A 127 5.34 4.72 2.42
C PHE A 127 4.39 5.48 1.53
N ILE A 128 4.41 5.17 0.24
CA ILE A 128 3.60 5.80 -0.79
C ILE A 128 2.78 4.72 -1.49
N GLY A 129 1.49 4.96 -1.71
CA GLY A 129 0.61 3.97 -2.31
C GLY A 129 -0.85 4.36 -2.25
N SER A 130 -1.71 3.40 -2.63
CA SER A 130 -3.16 3.57 -2.67
C SER A 130 -3.87 2.67 -1.64
N PRO A 131 -4.88 3.20 -0.91
CA PRO A 131 -5.74 2.38 -0.06
C PRO A 131 -6.76 1.57 -0.86
N THR A 132 -6.88 1.82 -2.17
CA THR A 132 -7.76 1.13 -3.11
C THR A 132 -6.95 0.55 -4.28
N GLU A 133 -7.62 0.20 -5.38
CA GLU A 133 -6.96 -0.22 -6.62
C GLU A 133 -6.13 0.92 -7.21
N ILE A 134 -5.03 0.57 -7.88
CA ILE A 134 -4.23 1.50 -8.68
C ILE A 134 -4.58 1.37 -10.17
N PRO A 135 -4.31 2.40 -10.98
CA PRO A 135 -4.40 2.31 -12.43
C PRO A 135 -3.61 1.14 -13.00
N GLY A 136 -4.19 0.41 -13.96
CA GLY A 136 -3.50 -0.69 -14.66
C GLY A 136 -2.14 -0.30 -15.27
N PRO A 137 -1.97 0.94 -15.79
CA PRO A 137 -0.66 1.41 -16.25
C PRO A 137 0.39 1.66 -15.15
N GLY A 138 0.00 1.67 -13.87
CA GLY A 138 0.89 1.95 -12.74
C GLY A 138 1.27 3.43 -12.60
N ALA A 139 2.41 3.73 -12.00
CA ALA A 139 2.88 5.09 -11.88
C ALA A 139 3.26 5.69 -13.25
N PRO A 140 3.06 7.00 -13.47
CA PRO A 140 3.44 7.67 -14.71
C PRO A 140 4.96 7.95 -14.72
N TYR A 141 5.79 6.90 -14.84
CA TYR A 141 7.26 7.00 -14.71
C TYR A 141 7.92 7.99 -15.65
N GLN A 142 7.29 8.34 -16.79
CA GLN A 142 7.73 9.45 -17.65
C GLN A 142 7.85 10.79 -16.90
N ASN A 143 7.07 10.97 -15.84
CA ASN A 143 7.11 12.12 -14.94
C ASN A 143 7.76 11.74 -13.60
N THR A 144 7.30 10.61 -13.02
CA THR A 144 7.64 10.22 -11.64
C THR A 144 9.13 9.91 -11.46
N VAL A 145 9.84 9.43 -12.49
CA VAL A 145 11.29 9.17 -12.37
C VAL A 145 12.06 10.40 -11.94
N LYS A 146 11.68 11.61 -12.38
CA LYS A 146 12.32 12.84 -11.91
C LYS A 146 12.07 13.07 -10.41
N ALA A 147 10.85 12.79 -9.94
CA ALA A 147 10.49 12.94 -8.54
C ALA A 147 11.18 11.89 -7.64
N LEU A 148 11.49 10.69 -8.14
CA LEU A 148 12.21 9.65 -7.38
C LEU A 148 13.61 10.08 -6.93
N PHE A 149 14.19 11.09 -7.58
CA PHE A 149 15.51 11.66 -7.26
C PHE A 149 15.41 13.13 -6.81
N ALA A 150 14.26 13.53 -6.27
CA ALA A 150 14.08 14.85 -5.66
C ALA A 150 14.81 14.92 -4.29
N ASP A 151 14.73 16.08 -3.65
CA ASP A 151 15.30 16.29 -2.31
C ASP A 151 14.67 15.32 -1.30
N LYS A 152 15.50 14.63 -0.51
CA LYS A 152 15.06 13.65 0.49
C LYS A 152 13.97 14.19 1.43
N SER A 153 14.01 15.47 1.78
CA SER A 153 13.02 16.05 2.71
C SER A 153 11.61 16.15 2.12
N THR A 154 11.47 16.11 0.79
CA THR A 154 10.18 16.22 0.08
C THR A 154 9.87 15.03 -0.83
N VAL A 155 10.85 14.15 -1.09
CA VAL A 155 10.81 13.12 -2.13
C VAL A 155 9.53 12.27 -2.09
N ALA A 156 9.09 11.84 -0.91
CA ALA A 156 7.89 11.01 -0.79
C ALA A 156 6.62 11.73 -1.25
N VAL A 157 6.47 13.00 -0.87
CA VAL A 157 5.34 13.84 -1.27
C VAL A 157 5.44 14.23 -2.74
N ASP A 158 6.64 14.50 -3.26
CA ASP A 158 6.83 14.86 -4.66
C ASP A 158 6.53 13.68 -5.60
N VAL A 159 6.91 12.45 -5.21
CA VAL A 159 6.54 11.21 -5.91
C VAL A 159 5.02 11.01 -5.89
N ALA A 160 4.38 11.13 -4.72
CA ALA A 160 2.94 10.99 -4.58
C ALA A 160 2.16 12.03 -5.41
N ARG A 161 2.61 13.30 -5.37
CA ARG A 161 2.03 14.40 -6.13
C ARG A 161 2.18 14.19 -7.64
N SER A 162 3.36 13.80 -8.12
CA SER A 162 3.60 13.49 -9.53
C SER A 162 2.68 12.36 -10.03
N TYR A 163 2.47 11.33 -9.20
CA TYR A 163 1.55 10.24 -9.51
C TYR A 163 0.11 10.78 -9.63
N TYR A 164 -0.37 11.47 -8.59
CA TYR A 164 -1.74 11.97 -8.52
C TYR A 164 -2.06 12.95 -9.65
N GLU A 165 -1.23 13.98 -9.86
CA GLU A 165 -1.50 15.06 -10.81
C GLU A 165 -1.66 14.54 -12.24
N TYR A 166 -0.87 13.54 -12.63
CA TYR A 166 -1.00 12.91 -13.96
C TYR A 166 -2.40 12.31 -14.16
N TYR A 167 -2.89 11.51 -13.22
CA TYR A 167 -4.19 10.85 -13.34
C TYR A 167 -5.35 11.81 -13.09
N ALA A 168 -5.18 12.78 -12.21
CA ALA A 168 -6.16 13.85 -12.01
C ALA A 168 -6.36 14.67 -13.28
N SER A 169 -5.28 14.97 -14.03
CA SER A 169 -5.36 15.71 -15.29
C SER A 169 -6.10 14.96 -16.42
N ASN A 170 -6.10 13.62 -16.36
CA ASN A 170 -6.77 12.74 -17.32
C ASN A 170 -8.15 12.27 -16.85
N TYR A 171 -8.58 12.63 -15.64
CA TYR A 171 -9.83 12.16 -15.05
C TYR A 171 -11.04 12.70 -15.81
N ASP A 172 -11.90 11.79 -16.30
CA ASP A 172 -13.18 12.12 -16.96
C ASP A 172 -14.28 11.16 -16.47
N GLY A 173 -14.27 10.86 -15.17
CA GLY A 173 -15.27 10.01 -14.53
C GLY A 173 -15.33 8.57 -15.07
N GLY A 174 -14.23 8.06 -15.64
CA GLY A 174 -14.14 6.73 -16.23
C GLY A 174 -14.68 6.60 -17.66
N LYS A 175 -14.99 7.72 -18.34
CA LYS A 175 -15.41 7.70 -19.74
C LYS A 175 -14.31 7.14 -20.65
N ASP A 176 -14.65 6.15 -21.46
CA ASP A 176 -13.71 5.47 -22.39
C ASP A 176 -12.41 4.99 -21.70
N ASN A 177 -12.51 4.58 -20.42
CA ASN A 177 -11.37 4.16 -19.61
C ASN A 177 -10.70 2.90 -20.18
N SER A 178 -9.38 2.95 -20.34
CA SER A 178 -8.57 1.80 -20.76
C SER A 178 -7.13 1.95 -20.26
N ASN A 179 -6.31 0.90 -20.41
CA ASN A 179 -4.89 0.98 -20.07
C ASN A 179 -4.11 2.00 -20.92
N ASN A 180 -4.61 2.38 -22.10
CA ASN A 180 -3.97 3.40 -22.94
C ASN A 180 -4.57 4.81 -22.74
N ASN A 181 -5.68 4.91 -22.01
CA ASN A 181 -6.40 6.15 -21.74
C ASN A 181 -7.11 6.03 -20.40
N TRP A 182 -6.36 6.20 -19.31
CA TRP A 182 -6.90 6.00 -17.98
C TRP A 182 -7.63 7.26 -17.49
N THR A 183 -8.96 7.23 -17.57
CA THR A 183 -9.86 8.31 -17.14
C THR A 183 -10.55 7.98 -15.82
N GLY A 184 -10.23 6.82 -15.24
CA GLY A 184 -10.81 6.26 -14.03
C GLY A 184 -10.31 6.86 -12.72
N GLY A 185 -9.36 7.79 -12.75
CA GLY A 185 -8.86 8.46 -11.54
C GLY A 185 -7.89 7.61 -10.70
N VAL A 186 -7.47 8.17 -9.56
CA VAL A 186 -6.51 7.57 -8.62
C VAL A 186 -6.66 8.18 -7.21
N SER A 187 -6.21 7.44 -6.20
CA SER A 187 -6.02 7.90 -4.81
C SER A 187 -4.62 7.53 -4.37
N ILE A 188 -3.85 8.47 -3.83
CA ILE A 188 -2.47 8.23 -3.36
C ILE A 188 -2.28 8.94 -2.03
N SER A 189 -1.68 8.25 -1.06
CA SER A 189 -1.25 8.86 0.21
C SER A 189 0.24 8.62 0.48
N VAL A 190 0.76 9.39 1.45
CA VAL A 190 2.07 9.20 2.06
C VAL A 190 1.89 9.01 3.55
N VAL A 191 2.48 7.95 4.08
CA VAL A 191 2.50 7.64 5.52
C VAL A 191 3.93 7.64 6.03
N ARG A 192 4.16 8.35 7.13
CA ARG A 192 5.45 8.44 7.82
C ARG A 192 5.57 7.34 8.87
N SER A 193 6.71 6.66 8.88
CA SER A 193 6.94 5.56 9.83
C SER A 193 7.05 6.03 11.27
N ASP A 194 7.64 7.21 11.50
CA ASP A 194 7.77 7.80 12.83
C ASP A 194 6.42 8.18 13.48
N GLY A 195 5.37 8.32 12.68
CA GLY A 195 4.00 8.55 13.14
C GLY A 195 3.22 7.28 13.50
N LEU A 196 3.73 6.08 13.16
CA LEU A 196 2.96 4.84 13.27
C LEU A 196 2.86 4.30 14.70
N GLU A 197 3.91 4.37 15.50
CA GLU A 197 3.85 3.95 16.91
C GLU A 197 2.89 4.85 17.73
N PRO A 198 2.99 6.20 17.65
CA PRO A 198 1.99 7.07 18.27
C PRO A 198 0.55 6.79 17.78
N LEU A 199 0.37 6.51 16.49
CA LEU A 199 -0.95 6.18 15.94
C LEU A 199 -1.49 4.87 16.52
N ALA A 200 -0.64 3.85 16.67
CA ALA A 200 -1.02 2.59 17.31
C ALA A 200 -1.46 2.81 18.76
N GLU A 201 -0.68 3.56 19.56
CA GLU A 201 -1.01 3.89 20.96
C GLU A 201 -2.33 4.67 21.10
N ALA A 202 -2.52 5.68 20.25
CA ALA A 202 -3.75 6.46 20.22
C ALA A 202 -4.94 5.57 19.83
N THR A 203 -4.77 4.69 18.85
CA THR A 203 -5.83 3.75 18.40
C THR A 203 -6.15 2.73 19.49
N ASN A 204 -5.15 2.21 20.20
CA ASN A 204 -5.33 1.30 21.33
C ASN A 204 -6.17 1.94 22.44
N SER A 205 -5.91 3.21 22.75
CA SER A 205 -6.71 3.97 23.71
C SER A 205 -8.18 4.09 23.29
N ILE A 206 -8.45 4.26 21.99
CA ILE A 206 -9.83 4.24 21.45
C ILE A 206 -10.42 2.83 21.57
N PHE A 207 -9.75 1.80 21.07
CA PHE A 207 -10.32 0.45 21.05
C PHE A 207 -10.61 -0.07 22.46
N THR A 208 -9.70 0.16 23.41
CA THR A 208 -9.90 -0.19 24.82
C THR A 208 -11.12 0.49 25.44
N ARG A 209 -11.43 1.71 25.03
CA ARG A 209 -12.54 2.49 25.59
C ARG A 209 -13.88 2.19 24.94
N TYR A 210 -13.90 1.96 23.62
CA TYR A 210 -15.15 1.93 22.83
C TYR A 210 -15.52 0.52 22.33
N LEU A 211 -14.61 -0.46 22.37
CA LEU A 211 -14.86 -1.80 21.83
C LEU A 211 -14.84 -2.87 22.93
N ASN A 212 -15.72 -3.86 22.76
CA ASN A 212 -15.73 -5.12 23.50
C ASN A 212 -16.34 -6.23 22.62
N SER A 213 -16.38 -7.47 23.12
CA SER A 213 -16.82 -8.65 22.35
C SER A 213 -18.29 -8.62 21.91
N GLN A 214 -19.11 -7.73 22.49
CA GLN A 214 -20.50 -7.52 22.14
C GLN A 214 -20.72 -6.33 21.20
N THR A 215 -19.71 -5.48 20.98
CA THR A 215 -19.83 -4.33 20.09
C THR A 215 -20.14 -4.77 18.66
N THR A 216 -21.16 -4.17 18.06
CA THR A 216 -21.49 -4.33 16.64
C THR A 216 -21.07 -3.07 15.90
N ILE A 217 -20.19 -3.22 14.91
CA ILE A 217 -19.69 -2.10 14.11
C ILE A 217 -20.51 -2.04 12.82
N ASP A 218 -21.33 -0.99 12.67
CA ASP A 218 -22.01 -0.70 11.42
C ASP A 218 -21.05 0.03 10.47
N VAL A 219 -20.64 -0.68 9.42
CA VAL A 219 -19.70 -0.16 8.42
C VAL A 219 -20.37 0.65 7.31
N SER A 220 -21.70 0.79 7.32
CA SER A 220 -22.45 1.45 6.24
C SER A 220 -22.12 2.94 6.08
N GLY A 221 -21.73 3.60 7.17
CA GLY A 221 -21.31 5.01 7.20
C GLY A 221 -19.81 5.22 6.99
N ILE A 222 -19.03 4.16 6.81
CA ILE A 222 -17.57 4.22 6.67
C ILE A 222 -17.23 4.07 5.18
N MET A 223 -16.35 4.95 4.68
CA MET A 223 -15.83 4.82 3.32
C MET A 223 -15.18 3.43 3.15
N CYS A 224 -15.58 2.71 2.10
CA CYS A 224 -15.09 1.37 1.79
C CYS A 224 -14.31 1.47 0.47
N TYR A 225 -13.02 1.10 0.51
CA TYR A 225 -12.12 1.18 -0.64
C TYR A 225 -12.29 0.02 -1.63
N ASP A 226 -13.04 -1.02 -1.25
CA ASP A 226 -13.35 -2.19 -2.08
C ASP A 226 -14.84 -2.58 -2.04
N PRO A 227 -15.78 -1.65 -2.31
CA PRO A 227 -17.20 -1.89 -2.08
C PRO A 227 -17.81 -2.87 -3.10
N LEU A 228 -17.12 -3.12 -4.22
CA LEU A 228 -17.53 -4.06 -5.26
C LEU A 228 -17.01 -5.48 -5.01
N ARG A 229 -16.13 -5.66 -4.00
CA ARG A 229 -15.68 -6.97 -3.51
C ARG A 229 -16.67 -7.49 -2.47
N SER A 230 -16.96 -8.79 -2.52
CA SER A 230 -17.78 -9.45 -1.49
C SER A 230 -17.02 -10.65 -0.91
N PRO A 231 -16.67 -10.63 0.39
CA PRO A 231 -16.85 -9.52 1.35
C PRO A 231 -15.84 -8.37 1.12
N SER A 232 -16.15 -7.17 1.64
CA SER A 232 -15.19 -6.06 1.69
C SER A 232 -14.28 -6.12 2.92
N TYR A 233 -13.05 -5.59 2.79
CA TYR A 233 -12.03 -5.63 3.84
C TYR A 233 -11.28 -4.31 4.09
N TYR A 234 -11.34 -3.31 3.20
CA TYR A 234 -10.58 -2.08 3.36
C TYR A 234 -11.53 -0.91 3.62
N TYR A 235 -11.61 -0.52 4.89
CA TYR A 235 -12.42 0.62 5.32
C TYR A 235 -11.51 1.79 5.67
N ASP A 236 -12.01 3.01 5.51
CA ASP A 236 -11.27 4.20 5.89
C ASP A 236 -11.07 4.29 7.41
N MET A 237 -9.82 4.47 7.83
CA MET A 237 -9.45 4.46 9.25
C MET A 237 -9.97 5.69 9.99
N ASP A 238 -9.85 6.89 9.41
CA ASP A 238 -10.36 8.12 10.04
C ASP A 238 -11.88 8.07 10.15
N GLY A 239 -12.57 7.68 9.08
CA GLY A 239 -14.01 7.47 9.09
C GLY A 239 -14.46 6.43 10.13
N PHE A 240 -13.71 5.34 10.30
CA PHE A 240 -14.00 4.34 11.33
C PHE A 240 -13.89 4.91 12.74
N ILE A 241 -12.79 5.59 13.07
CA ILE A 241 -12.60 6.16 14.41
C ILE A 241 -13.60 7.30 14.67
N GLY A 242 -13.88 8.13 13.66
CA GLY A 242 -14.89 9.19 13.74
C GLY A 242 -16.30 8.65 14.02
N LEU A 243 -16.67 7.54 13.38
CA LEU A 243 -17.94 6.86 13.65
C LEU A 243 -17.96 6.23 15.05
N LEU A 244 -16.91 5.51 15.43
CA LEU A 244 -16.84 4.77 16.70
C LEU A 244 -16.93 5.67 17.94
N THR A 245 -16.41 6.88 17.83
CA THR A 245 -16.34 7.87 18.93
C THR A 245 -17.43 8.94 18.84
N GLU A 246 -18.30 8.87 17.83
CA GLU A 246 -19.26 9.93 17.50
C GLU A 246 -18.60 11.31 17.34
N SER A 247 -17.37 11.33 16.81
CA SER A 247 -16.57 12.54 16.56
C SER A 247 -16.36 13.42 17.80
N ASN A 248 -16.26 12.81 18.98
CA ASN A 248 -16.07 13.52 20.24
C ASN A 248 -14.62 14.02 20.44
N ALA A 249 -14.29 14.43 21.67
CA ALA A 249 -12.95 14.94 22.00
C ALA A 249 -11.82 13.90 21.84
N ASP A 250 -12.11 12.61 22.03
CA ASP A 250 -11.13 11.53 21.82
C ASP A 250 -10.77 11.40 20.34
N TYR A 251 -11.75 11.54 19.42
CA TYR A 251 -11.48 11.62 17.98
C TYR A 251 -10.64 12.82 17.62
N THR A 252 -10.94 14.00 18.18
CA THR A 252 -10.14 15.20 17.93
C THR A 252 -8.68 15.03 18.36
N ALA A 253 -8.43 14.29 19.45
CA ALA A 253 -7.08 13.96 19.90
C ALA A 253 -6.41 12.93 18.99
N TRP A 254 -7.11 11.84 18.66
CA TRP A 254 -6.62 10.79 17.77
C TRP A 254 -6.31 11.32 16.36
N GLN A 255 -7.20 12.15 15.78
CA GLN A 255 -7.04 12.68 14.43
C GLN A 255 -5.79 13.56 14.28
N LYS A 256 -5.35 14.25 15.33
CA LYS A 256 -4.07 14.97 15.30
C LYS A 256 -2.89 14.02 15.12
N VAL A 257 -2.92 12.87 15.79
CA VAL A 257 -1.91 11.83 15.64
C VAL A 257 -1.99 11.20 14.26
N TYR A 258 -3.19 10.90 13.77
CA TYR A 258 -3.42 10.38 12.43
C TYR A 258 -2.85 11.30 11.34
N ARG A 259 -3.11 12.62 11.41
CA ARG A 259 -2.60 13.60 10.44
C ARG A 259 -1.09 13.81 10.52
N ASN A 260 -0.45 13.45 11.64
CA ASN A 260 1.01 13.41 11.72
C ASN A 260 1.56 12.16 11.01
N ALA A 261 0.86 11.03 11.06
CA ALA A 261 1.25 9.81 10.35
C ALA A 261 0.95 9.89 8.85
N VAL A 262 -0.27 10.27 8.45
CA VAL A 262 -0.69 10.43 7.06
C VAL A 262 -0.40 11.87 6.61
N SER A 263 0.82 12.09 6.13
CA SER A 263 1.34 13.44 5.83
C SER A 263 0.86 14.02 4.51
N TYR A 264 0.31 13.20 3.61
CA TYR A 264 -0.24 13.61 2.33
C TYR A 264 -1.32 12.63 1.89
N PHE A 265 -2.42 13.12 1.34
CA PHE A 265 -3.42 12.31 0.67
C PHE A 265 -4.13 13.15 -0.39
N GLU A 266 -4.24 12.62 -1.60
CA GLU A 266 -5.03 13.20 -2.67
C GLU A 266 -5.81 12.12 -3.41
N THR A 267 -7.00 12.48 -3.88
CA THR A 267 -7.88 11.57 -4.63
C THR A 267 -8.72 12.30 -5.65
N THR A 268 -9.03 11.63 -6.76
CA THR A 268 -10.13 12.05 -7.64
C THR A 268 -11.49 11.74 -6.99
N GLU A 269 -12.57 12.35 -7.46
CA GLU A 269 -13.93 12.16 -6.89
C GLU A 269 -14.36 10.69 -6.91
N LYS A 270 -13.98 9.97 -7.97
CA LYS A 270 -14.20 8.53 -8.12
C LYS A 270 -12.93 7.85 -8.59
N ASN A 271 -12.83 6.58 -8.26
CA ASN A 271 -11.80 5.68 -8.77
C ASN A 271 -12.42 4.51 -9.51
N TYR A 272 -11.70 3.96 -10.46
CA TYR A 272 -12.08 2.72 -11.11
C TYR A 272 -11.75 1.51 -10.23
N SER A 273 -12.67 0.55 -10.17
CA SER A 273 -12.49 -0.74 -9.54
C SER A 273 -12.72 -1.86 -10.55
N ALA A 274 -11.77 -2.79 -10.64
CA ALA A 274 -11.89 -4.00 -11.44
C ALA A 274 -12.47 -5.18 -10.64
N LEU A 275 -12.69 -5.00 -9.33
CA LEU A 275 -13.19 -6.07 -8.46
C LEU A 275 -14.70 -6.31 -8.61
N GLY A 276 -15.09 -7.59 -8.68
CA GLY A 276 -16.48 -8.03 -8.67
C GLY A 276 -17.30 -7.48 -9.84
N ARG A 277 -18.14 -6.47 -9.57
CA ARG A 277 -18.90 -5.73 -10.61
C ARG A 277 -18.11 -4.48 -10.98
N THR A 278 -17.17 -4.61 -11.92
CA THR A 278 -16.32 -3.53 -12.42
C THR A 278 -17.07 -2.19 -12.56
N GLY A 279 -16.49 -1.10 -12.06
CA GLY A 279 -17.13 0.21 -12.15
C GLY A 279 -16.40 1.32 -11.39
N MET A 280 -16.98 2.52 -11.46
CA MET A 280 -16.48 3.69 -10.75
C MET A 280 -17.05 3.73 -9.33
N ILE A 281 -16.18 3.84 -8.33
CA ILE A 281 -16.52 3.93 -6.90
C ILE A 281 -16.24 5.35 -6.40
N SER A 282 -17.13 5.90 -5.58
CA SER A 282 -16.93 7.23 -4.99
C SER A 282 -15.89 7.18 -3.89
N MET A 283 -14.98 8.16 -3.87
CA MET A 283 -13.99 8.35 -2.80
C MET A 283 -14.45 9.31 -1.71
N LYS A 284 -15.76 9.57 -1.61
CA LYS A 284 -16.30 10.45 -0.57
C LYS A 284 -16.05 9.86 0.81
N GLY A 285 -15.35 10.62 1.66
CA GLY A 285 -14.99 10.20 3.02
C GLY A 285 -13.71 9.36 3.08
N ALA A 286 -12.93 9.30 1.99
CA ALA A 286 -11.59 8.74 2.02
C ALA A 286 -10.61 9.72 2.67
N GLU A 287 -9.73 9.22 3.51
CA GLU A 287 -8.68 9.97 4.24
C GLU A 287 -7.29 9.29 4.08
N GLY A 288 -7.16 8.35 3.15
CA GLY A 288 -5.87 7.90 2.62
C GLY A 288 -5.20 6.71 3.30
N LEU A 289 -5.79 6.14 4.35
CA LEU A 289 -5.30 4.92 4.99
C LEU A 289 -6.44 3.96 5.31
N SER A 290 -6.31 2.72 4.84
CA SER A 290 -7.31 1.69 5.11
C SER A 290 -7.00 0.89 6.36
N ILE A 291 -8.06 0.34 6.97
CA ILE A 291 -8.02 -0.59 8.10
C ILE A 291 -9.05 -1.71 7.89
N TYR A 292 -8.74 -2.90 8.40
CA TYR A 292 -9.70 -3.99 8.50
C TYR A 292 -10.65 -3.83 9.68
N ILE A 293 -11.94 -4.06 9.44
CA ILE A 293 -12.96 -4.17 10.49
C ILE A 293 -13.44 -5.63 10.55
N PRO A 294 -13.22 -6.34 11.68
CA PRO A 294 -13.51 -7.76 11.78
C PRO A 294 -15.01 -8.04 11.65
N LYS A 295 -15.34 -9.13 10.94
CA LYS A 295 -16.71 -9.67 10.87
C LYS A 295 -16.71 -11.10 11.38
N LYS A 296 -17.68 -11.46 12.24
CA LYS A 296 -17.76 -12.77 12.90
C LYS A 296 -17.73 -13.96 11.93
N ASN A 297 -18.28 -13.80 10.73
CA ASN A 297 -18.32 -14.85 9.71
C ASN A 297 -17.01 -14.99 8.90
N LEU A 298 -16.03 -14.10 9.05
CA LEU A 298 -14.76 -14.14 8.32
C LEU A 298 -13.65 -14.83 9.13
N THR A 299 -13.95 -16.01 9.67
CA THR A 299 -13.08 -16.71 10.64
C THR A 299 -11.65 -16.95 10.15
N SER A 300 -11.45 -17.34 8.88
CA SER A 300 -10.11 -17.53 8.31
C SER A 300 -9.32 -16.23 8.18
N ALA A 301 -9.97 -15.14 7.75
CA ALA A 301 -9.33 -13.83 7.64
C ALA A 301 -8.98 -13.29 9.03
N ASN A 302 -9.93 -13.38 9.97
CA ASN A 302 -9.72 -13.00 11.37
C ASN A 302 -8.57 -13.78 12.01
N THR A 303 -8.46 -15.09 11.74
CA THR A 303 -7.37 -15.91 12.29
C THR A 303 -6.02 -15.47 11.76
N PHE A 304 -5.92 -15.21 10.46
CA PHE A 304 -4.67 -14.73 9.85
C PHE A 304 -4.31 -13.32 10.32
N TYR A 305 -5.28 -12.41 10.44
CA TYR A 305 -5.05 -11.04 10.90
C TYR A 305 -4.32 -10.97 12.24
N ARG A 306 -4.53 -11.96 13.13
CA ARG A 306 -3.84 -12.05 14.43
C ARG A 306 -2.33 -12.18 14.33
N SER A 307 -1.76 -12.48 13.15
CA SER A 307 -0.32 -12.55 12.95
C SER A 307 0.33 -11.18 12.71
N TYR A 308 -0.43 -10.13 12.38
CA TYR A 308 0.11 -8.80 12.11
C TYR A 308 0.43 -8.05 13.39
N ALA A 309 1.55 -7.32 13.42
CA ALA A 309 1.96 -6.53 14.57
C ALA A 309 0.90 -5.48 14.97
N TRP A 310 0.19 -4.92 13.97
CA TRP A 310 -0.89 -3.96 14.18
C TRP A 310 -2.03 -4.51 15.05
N TYR A 311 -2.35 -5.81 14.94
CA TYR A 311 -3.41 -6.45 15.73
C TYR A 311 -3.20 -6.26 17.24
N THR A 312 -1.96 -6.47 17.71
CA THR A 312 -1.62 -6.27 19.11
C THR A 312 -1.37 -4.80 19.43
N ALA A 313 -0.63 -4.08 18.57
CA ALA A 313 -0.25 -2.69 18.85
C ALA A 313 -1.47 -1.77 19.00
N ALA A 314 -2.46 -1.92 18.12
CA ALA A 314 -3.71 -1.17 18.17
C ALA A 314 -4.71 -1.71 19.21
N GLY A 315 -4.40 -2.80 19.93
CA GLY A 315 -5.24 -3.34 21.00
C GLY A 315 -6.42 -4.20 20.56
N TRP A 316 -6.48 -4.64 19.29
CA TRP A 316 -7.55 -5.51 18.80
C TRP A 316 -7.62 -6.84 19.58
N ASP A 317 -6.48 -7.36 20.01
CA ASP A 317 -6.33 -8.58 20.81
C ASP A 317 -7.05 -8.54 22.16
N THR A 318 -7.27 -7.35 22.71
CA THR A 318 -7.99 -7.14 23.96
C THR A 318 -9.50 -6.96 23.79
N THR A 319 -9.97 -6.64 22.59
CA THR A 319 -11.41 -6.31 22.34
C THR A 319 -12.33 -7.54 22.40
N GLY A 320 -11.81 -8.73 22.13
CA GLY A 320 -12.62 -9.95 21.97
C GLY A 320 -13.47 -10.00 20.70
N LEU A 321 -13.37 -9.03 19.77
CA LEU A 321 -14.15 -9.00 18.52
C LEU A 321 -13.69 -10.02 17.47
N PHE A 322 -12.48 -10.55 17.62
CA PHE A 322 -11.92 -11.56 16.74
C PHE A 322 -12.24 -13.00 17.21
N GLN A 323 -12.85 -13.18 18.39
CA GLN A 323 -13.21 -14.48 18.96
C GLN A 323 -14.52 -15.04 18.37
#